data_AF-A0A7C3C8K5-F1
#
_entry.id   AF-A0A7C3C8K5-F1
#
_cell.length_a   1.000
_cell.length_b   1.000
_cell.length_c   1.000
_cell.angle_alpha   90.00
_cell.angle_beta   90.00
_cell.angle_gamma   90.00
#
_symmetry.space_group_name_H-M   'P 1'
#
loop_
_entity.id
_entity.type
_entity.pdbx_description
1 polymer ?
#
loop_
_entity_poly.entity_id
_entity_poly.type
_entity_poly.pdbx_seq_one_letter_code
_entity_poly.pdbx_strand_id
1 'polypeptide(L)' 'MALGFVPEVGENVLAWVADAWRLCRVEQTVIQAAGLSVKVVPLRWHDKRARWVAGTLVKPLPRDWSGGDGE' A
#
# COMPACT_ATOMS: atom_id res chain seq x y z
N MET A 1 -4.29 9.04 -19.10
CA MET A 1 -4.69 8.37 -17.84
C MET A 1 -4.18 9.21 -16.69
N ALA A 2 -5.06 9.78 -15.86
CA ALA A 2 -4.63 10.43 -14.63
C ALA A 2 -4.35 9.33 -13.59
N LEU A 3 -3.15 9.32 -13.03
CA LEU A 3 -2.82 8.48 -11.87
C LEU A 3 -3.53 9.11 -10.67
N GLY A 4 -4.70 8.59 -10.28
CA GLY A 4 -5.54 9.21 -9.25
C GLY A 4 -4.86 9.32 -7.88
N PHE A 5 -4.01 8.35 -7.53
CA PHE A 5 -3.23 8.32 -6.29
C PHE A 5 -1.86 7.70 -6.58
N VAL A 6 -0.79 8.39 -6.17
CA VAL A 6 0.60 7.91 -6.29
C VAL A 6 1.23 8.05 -4.92
N PRO A 7 1.45 6.95 -4.18
CA PRO A 7 2.01 7.01 -2.84
C PRO A 7 3.51 7.29 -2.87
N GLU A 8 4.00 7.99 -1.85
CA GLU A 8 5.41 8.34 -1.72
C GLU A 8 6.18 7.32 -0.87
N VAL A 9 7.49 7.22 -1.09
CA VAL A 9 8.35 6.35 -0.28
C VAL A 9 8.34 6.82 1.17
N GLY A 10 8.10 5.89 2.09
CA GLY A 10 7.95 6.16 3.52
C GLY A 10 6.51 6.49 3.95
N GLU A 11 5.58 6.70 3.01
CA GLU A 11 4.17 6.91 3.31
C GLU A 11 3.52 5.63 3.87
N ASN A 12 2.62 5.79 4.83
CA ASN A 12 1.78 4.70 5.30
C ASN A 12 0.51 4.66 4.46
N VAL A 13 0.13 3.48 3.98
CA VAL A 13 -1.01 3.26 3.08
C VAL A 13 -1.76 2.00 3.49
N LEU A 14 -2.98 1.84 2.98
CA LEU A 14 -3.67 0.55 2.98
C LEU A 14 -3.38 -0.18 1.67
N ALA A 15 -2.83 -1.37 1.75
CA ALA A 15 -2.58 -2.22 0.58
C ALA A 15 -3.29 -3.57 0.73
N TRP A 16 -3.86 -4.08 -0.37
CA TRP A 16 -4.42 -5.43 -0.40
C TRP A 16 -3.28 -6.46 -0.48
N VAL A 17 -3.02 -7.14 0.63
CA VAL A 17 -1.95 -8.15 0.76
C VAL A 17 -2.55 -9.39 1.38
N ALA A 18 -2.19 -10.58 0.91
CA ALA A 18 -2.68 -11.87 1.40
C ALA A 18 -4.17 -11.84 1.82
N ASP A 19 -5.01 -11.49 0.83
CA ASP A 19 -6.47 -11.45 0.88
C ASP A 19 -7.10 -10.50 1.92
N ALA A 20 -6.38 -9.47 2.36
CA ALA A 20 -6.92 -8.45 3.25
C ALA A 20 -6.28 -7.08 3.01
N TRP A 21 -7.03 -6.01 3.33
CA TRP A 21 -6.45 -4.67 3.45
C TRP A 21 -5.58 -4.61 4.69
N ARG A 22 -4.30 -4.27 4.52
CA ARG A 22 -3.35 -4.12 5.63
C ARG A 22 -2.69 -2.77 5.61
N LEU A 23 -2.39 -2.28 6.81
CA LEU A 23 -1.53 -1.13 6.99
C LEU A 23 -0.11 -1.49 6.56
N CYS A 24 0.39 -0.78 5.57
CA CYS A 24 1.73 -0.99 5.04
C CYS A 24 2.48 0.34 4.91
N ARG A 25 3.81 0.25 4.93
CA ARG A 25 4.70 1.35 4.58
C ARG A 25 5.23 1.16 3.17
N VAL A 26 5.26 2.24 2.40
CA VAL A 26 5.76 2.22 1.03
C VAL A 26 7.28 2.26 1.04
N GLU A 27 7.89 1.31 0.37
CA GLU A 27 9.35 1.23 0.19
C GLU A 27 9.78 1.75 -1.19
N GLN A 28 8.91 1.57 -2.20
CA GLN A 28 9.23 1.95 -3.57
C GLN A 28 7.95 2.15 -4.37
N THR A 29 7.96 3.15 -5.25
CA THR A 29 6.88 3.42 -6.20
C THR A 29 7.45 3.44 -7.61
N VAL A 30 6.86 2.68 -8.53
CA VAL A 30 7.32 2.55 -9.91
C VAL A 30 6.16 2.79 -10.86
N ILE A 31 6.29 3.79 -11.72
CA ILE A 31 5.32 4.08 -12.79
C ILE A 31 5.85 3.46 -14.09
N GLN A 32 5.04 2.61 -14.71
CA GLN A 32 5.35 1.95 -15.98
C GLN A 32 4.23 2.21 -16.99
N ALA A 33 4.47 1.88 -18.26
CA ALA A 33 3.46 2.02 -19.31
C ALA A 33 2.16 1.25 -18.99
N ALA A 34 2.26 0.11 -18.29
CA ALA A 34 1.13 -0.72 -17.87
C ALA A 34 0.42 -0.23 -16.59
N GLY A 35 0.95 0.78 -15.90
CA GLY A 35 0.36 1.34 -14.69
C GLY A 35 1.36 1.55 -13.55
N LEU A 36 0.80 1.68 -12.34
CA LEU A 36 1.53 1.92 -11.09
C LEU A 36 1.79 0.60 -10.36
N SER A 37 3.03 0.38 -9.93
CA SER A 37 3.42 -0.73 -9.06
C SER A 37 4.06 -0.16 -7.79
N VAL A 38 3.65 -0.67 -6.64
CA VAL A 38 4.09 -0.17 -5.33
C VAL A 38 4.66 -1.33 -4.53
N LYS A 39 5.86 -1.15 -3.98
CA LYS A 39 6.48 -2.07 -3.03
C LYS A 39 6.13 -1.62 -1.63
N VAL A 40 5.49 -2.49 -0.86
CA VAL A 40 4.98 -2.17 0.47
C VAL A 40 5.44 -3.20 1.51
N VAL A 41 5.64 -2.75 2.74
CA VAL A 41 5.96 -3.60 3.90
C VAL A 41 4.81 -3.54 4.89
N PRO A 42 4.13 -4.67 5.17
CA PRO A 42 3.08 -4.74 6.18
C PRO A 42 3.62 -4.43 7.58
N LEU A 43 3.00 -3.48 8.28
CA LEU A 43 3.52 -2.98 9.57
C LEU A 43 3.14 -3.88 10.75
N ARG A 44 1.94 -4.46 10.73
CA ARG A 44 1.36 -5.25 11.84
C ARG A 44 1.23 -6.75 11.53
N TRP A 45 1.78 -7.19 10.41
CA TRP A 45 1.79 -8.60 10.05
C TRP A 45 3.08 -9.28 10.53
N HIS A 46 2.97 -10.54 10.97
CA HIS A 46 4.12 -11.32 11.42
C HIS A 46 5.19 -11.47 10.33
N ASP A 47 4.77 -11.57 9.06
CA ASP A 47 5.65 -11.57 7.90
C ASP A 47 5.89 -10.14 7.41
N LYS A 48 6.96 -9.49 7.87
CA LYS A 48 7.37 -8.14 7.44
C LYS A 48 8.08 -8.11 6.07
N ARG A 49 7.79 -9.08 5.21
CA ARG A 49 8.41 -9.14 3.87
C ARG A 49 7.77 -8.10 2.97
N ALA A 50 8.62 -7.34 2.28
CA ALA A 50 8.17 -6.40 1.27
C ALA A 50 7.47 -7.16 0.12
N ARG A 51 6.35 -6.63 -0.35
CA ARG A 51 5.58 -7.20 -1.46
C ARG A 51 5.28 -6.14 -2.51
N TRP A 52 5.30 -6.55 -3.77
CA TRP A 52 4.83 -5.73 -4.88
C TRP A 52 3.33 -5.89 -5.03
N VAL A 53 2.63 -4.76 -5.13
CA VAL A 53 1.19 -4.70 -5.37
C VAL A 53 0.91 -3.70 -6.51
N ALA A 54 -0.15 -3.94 -7.27
CA ALA A 54 -0.62 -2.96 -8.24
C ALA A 54 -1.13 -1.72 -7.50
N GLY A 55 -0.89 -0.53 -8.03
CA GLY A 55 -1.31 0.74 -7.43
C GLY A 55 -2.82 0.87 -7.29
N THR A 56 -3.61 0.16 -8.10
CA THR A 56 -5.08 0.05 -7.95
C THR A 56 -5.51 -0.69 -6.67
N LEU A 57 -4.60 -1.44 -6.07
CA LEU A 57 -4.77 -2.15 -4.80
C LEU A 57 -4.09 -1.41 -3.63
N VAL A 58 -3.79 -0.12 -3.80
CA VAL A 58 -3.26 0.75 -2.76
C VAL A 58 -4.20 1.93 -2.58
N LYS A 59 -4.48 2.28 -1.32
CA LYS A 59 -5.35 3.39 -0.95
C LYS A 59 -4.64 4.28 0.06
N PRO A 60 -4.85 5.61 0.01
CA PRO A 60 -4.38 6.51 1.05
C PRO A 60 -5.02 6.11 2.38
N LEU A 61 -4.29 6.32 3.48
CA LEU A 61 -4.88 6.19 4.81
C LEU A 61 -5.98 7.24 5.02
N PRO A 62 -7.16 6.84 5.52
CA PRO A 62 -8.16 7.80 5.97
C PRO A 62 -7.56 8.72 7.03
N ARG A 63 -7.91 10.02 7.00
CA ARG A 63 -7.41 11.01 7.96
C ARG A 63 -7.69 10.64 9.43
N ASP A 64 -8.72 9.85 9.69
CA ASP A 64 -9.14 9.39 11.02
C ASP A 64 -8.75 7.93 11.34
N TRP A 65 -7.86 7.32 10.54
CA TRP A 65 -7.47 5.93 10.76
C TRP A 65 -6.64 5.77 12.04
N SER A 66 -7.29 5.26 13.09
CA SER A 66 -6.68 5.00 14.40
C SER A 66 -6.06 3.59 14.54
N GLY A 67 -5.94 2.83 13.44
CA GLY A 67 -5.30 1.51 13.45
C GLY A 67 -6.23 0.35 13.75
N GLY A 68 -7.43 0.34 13.17
CA GLY A 68 -8.32 -0.81 13.21
C GLY A 68 -7.89 -1.87 12.19
N ASP A 69 -7.14 -2.87 12.64
CA ASP A 69 -7.09 -4.16 11.98
C ASP A 69 -8.47 -4.80 12.22
N GLY A 70 -9.39 -4.69 11.26
CA GLY A 70 -10.64 -5.42 11.30
C GLY A 70 -10.35 -6.89 11.14
N GLU A 71 -10.34 -7.62 12.26
CA GLU A 71 -10.60 -9.07 12.30
C GLU A 71 -12.06 -9.37 11.89
#